data_AF-A0A816K1Y5-F1
#
_entry.id   AF-A0A816K1Y5-F1
#
_cell.length_a   1.000
_cell.length_b   1.000
_cell.length_c   1.000
_cell.angle_alpha   90.00
_cell.angle_beta   90.00
_cell.angle_gamma   90.00
#
_symmetry.space_group_name_H-M   'P 1'
#
loop_
_entity.id
_entity.type
_entity.pdbx_description
1 polymer ?
#
loop_
_entity_poly.entity_id
_entity_poly.type
_entity_poly.pdbx_seq_one_letter_code
_entity_poly.pdbx_strand_id
1 'polypeptide(L)'
;MEFGDDKMLYLRDTWKESNMICDVTPLNPSSNGVWPSPNFTDPNINIHFWDHAFPHLQLIFLVISFLWQFLHFFLRRLGMIRFTSHMLTGVLLSKSFINENTAARRFFASEDYKEIVFSLVSACSYMMFWFLMGVKMDMGLIRTSGRKAITIGLSSVLLSILVCSVIFSET
;
A
#
# COMPACT_ATOMS: atom_id res chain seq x y z
N MET A 1 -3.20 7.65 -38.24
CA MET A 1 -2.79 7.71 -36.82
C MET A 1 -3.15 6.38 -36.21
N GLU A 2 -2.23 5.43 -36.34
CA GLU A 2 -2.27 4.14 -35.68
C GLU A 2 -2.20 4.38 -34.16
N PHE A 3 -3.26 4.01 -33.46
CA PHE A 3 -3.31 3.94 -32.00
C PHE A 3 -3.96 2.62 -31.64
N GLY A 4 -3.33 1.54 -32.08
CA GLY A 4 -3.76 0.18 -31.82
C GLY A 4 -2.52 -0.65 -31.59
N ASP A 5 -2.17 -0.86 -30.32
CA ASP A 5 -1.46 -2.06 -29.85
C ASP A 5 -1.26 -2.10 -28.31
N ASP A 6 -1.66 -1.07 -27.56
CA ASP A 6 -1.36 -1.03 -26.11
C ASP A 6 -2.42 -1.72 -25.21
N LYS A 7 -3.59 -2.07 -25.77
CA LYS A 7 -4.73 -2.61 -24.99
C LYS A 7 -4.70 -4.13 -24.77
N MET A 8 -3.77 -4.84 -25.40
CA MET A 8 -3.70 -6.30 -25.36
C MET A 8 -3.14 -6.86 -24.03
N LEU A 9 -2.52 -6.04 -23.19
CA LEU A 9 -1.82 -6.54 -21.99
C LEU A 9 -2.69 -6.64 -20.73
N TYR A 10 -3.88 -6.04 -20.73
CA TYR A 10 -4.80 -6.04 -19.58
C TYR A 10 -6.00 -7.00 -19.73
N LEU A 11 -6.14 -7.70 -20.86
CA LEU A 11 -7.33 -8.49 -21.18
C LEU A 11 -7.12 -10.01 -21.07
N ARG A 12 -6.20 -10.48 -20.22
CA ARG A 12 -5.86 -11.91 -20.14
C ARG A 12 -6.92 -12.76 -19.43
N ASP A 13 -7.82 -12.18 -18.62
CA ASP A 13 -8.66 -12.97 -17.69
C ASP A 13 -10.17 -12.90 -17.94
N THR A 14 -10.64 -12.56 -19.14
CA THR A 14 -12.08 -12.50 -19.42
C THR A 14 -12.63 -13.84 -19.93
N TRP A 15 -13.39 -14.54 -19.07
CA TRP A 15 -14.19 -15.70 -19.44
C TRP A 15 -15.28 -15.26 -20.43
N LYS A 16 -15.18 -15.78 -21.66
CA LYS A 16 -16.05 -15.43 -22.78
C LYS A 16 -17.30 -16.32 -22.78
N GLU A 17 -18.42 -15.80 -22.28
CA GLU A 17 -19.76 -16.35 -22.52
C GLU A 17 -20.62 -15.25 -23.17
N SER A 18 -20.98 -15.45 -24.44
CA SER A 18 -22.12 -14.84 -25.15
C SER A 18 -22.45 -13.36 -24.83
N ASN A 19 -21.82 -12.44 -25.59
CA ASN A 19 -22.25 -11.05 -25.86
C ASN A 19 -22.19 -10.01 -24.72
N MET A 20 -21.70 -10.35 -23.54
CA MET A 20 -21.40 -9.37 -22.50
C MET A 20 -19.91 -9.41 -22.17
N ILE A 21 -19.17 -8.37 -22.54
CA ILE A 21 -17.82 -8.13 -22.03
C ILE A 21 -18.03 -7.52 -20.64
N CYS A 22 -17.90 -8.34 -19.59
CA CYS A 22 -17.77 -7.83 -18.23
C CYS A 22 -16.40 -7.17 -18.12
N ASP A 23 -16.31 -5.92 -18.55
CA ASP A 23 -15.18 -5.06 -18.24
C ASP A 23 -15.31 -4.68 -16.76
N VAL A 24 -14.25 -4.88 -15.97
CA VAL A 24 -14.16 -4.27 -14.65
C VAL A 24 -14.05 -2.77 -14.88
N THR A 25 -15.20 -2.08 -14.92
CA THR A 25 -15.25 -0.64 -15.18
C THR A 25 -14.26 0.06 -14.25
N PRO A 26 -13.31 0.85 -14.78
CA PRO A 26 -12.35 1.54 -13.94
C PRO A 26 -13.13 2.38 -12.94
N LEU A 27 -12.88 2.13 -11.66
CA LEU A 27 -13.57 2.79 -10.55
C LEU A 27 -13.51 4.31 -10.78
N ASN A 28 -14.66 4.97 -10.80
CA ASN A 28 -14.71 6.42 -10.97
C ASN A 28 -14.00 7.07 -9.77
N PRO A 29 -12.85 7.75 -9.95
CA PRO A 29 -12.12 8.33 -8.82
C PRO A 29 -12.83 9.57 -8.27
N SER A 30 -13.75 10.14 -9.05
CA SER A 30 -14.54 11.31 -8.67
C SER A 30 -15.80 10.88 -7.91
N SER A 31 -15.91 11.29 -6.65
CA SER A 31 -17.16 11.22 -5.90
C SER A 31 -18.09 12.34 -6.38
N ASN A 32 -19.39 12.06 -6.51
CA ASN A 32 -20.41 13.08 -6.84
C ASN A 32 -20.68 14.09 -5.70
N GLY A 33 -19.73 14.25 -4.77
CA GLY A 33 -19.84 15.12 -3.61
C GLY A 33 -20.66 14.50 -2.47
N VAL A 34 -20.74 15.23 -1.36
CA VAL A 34 -21.52 14.85 -0.16
C VAL A 34 -23.03 14.91 -0.43
N TRP A 35 -23.46 15.66 -1.46
CA TRP A 35 -24.86 15.83 -1.84
C TRP A 35 -25.10 15.36 -3.29
N PRO A 36 -25.26 14.05 -3.52
CA PRO A 36 -25.57 13.54 -4.85
C PRO A 36 -26.95 14.07 -5.31
N SER A 37 -26.96 14.76 -6.46
CA SER A 37 -28.14 15.44 -7.02
C SER A 37 -29.08 14.59 -7.93
N PRO A 38 -29.01 13.25 -7.98
CA PRO A 38 -30.14 12.50 -8.54
C PRO A 38 -30.63 11.40 -7.60
N ASN A 39 -31.83 11.58 -7.06
CA ASN A 39 -32.63 10.48 -6.52
C ASN A 39 -33.17 9.68 -7.71
N PHE A 40 -32.50 8.56 -8.05
CA PHE A 40 -33.03 7.61 -9.00
C PHE A 40 -34.01 6.65 -8.30
N THR A 41 -35.09 6.32 -8.99
CA THR A 41 -36.18 5.44 -8.48
C THR A 41 -35.73 4.00 -8.24
N ASP A 42 -34.56 3.59 -8.78
CA ASP A 42 -34.00 2.25 -8.61
C ASP A 42 -33.06 2.15 -7.37
N PRO A 43 -33.31 1.25 -6.41
CA PRO A 43 -32.52 1.14 -5.17
C PRO A 43 -31.09 0.63 -5.39
N ASN A 44 -30.79 0.03 -6.55
CA ASN A 44 -29.45 -0.47 -6.89
C ASN A 44 -28.52 0.58 -7.52
N ILE A 45 -29.04 1.77 -7.87
CA ILE A 45 -28.25 2.89 -8.42
C ILE A 45 -27.92 3.94 -7.34
N ASN A 46 -28.56 3.83 -6.17
CA ASN A 46 -28.26 4.65 -5.00
C ASN A 46 -26.97 4.15 -4.33
N ILE A 47 -25.84 4.42 -4.97
CA ILE A 47 -24.51 4.20 -4.39
C ILE A 47 -24.34 5.11 -3.17
N HIS A 48 -24.04 4.51 -2.04
CA HIS A 48 -23.82 5.26 -0.81
C HIS A 48 -22.48 6.01 -0.93
N PHE A 49 -22.35 7.16 -0.26
CA PHE A 49 -21.10 7.94 -0.26
C PHE A 49 -19.84 7.10 0.04
N TRP A 50 -19.98 6.03 0.84
CA TRP A 50 -18.91 5.15 1.27
C TRP A 50 -18.44 4.15 0.21
N ASP A 51 -19.21 3.90 -0.84
CA ASP A 51 -18.87 2.96 -1.92
C ASP A 51 -17.99 3.59 -3.01
N HIS A 52 -17.66 4.88 -2.88
CA HIS A 52 -16.71 5.56 -3.77
C HIS A 52 -15.26 5.33 -3.31
N ALA A 53 -14.34 5.09 -4.27
CA ALA A 53 -12.91 4.87 -3.98
C ALA A 53 -12.28 5.95 -3.10
N PHE A 54 -12.56 7.22 -3.39
CA PHE A 54 -11.89 8.34 -2.73
C PHE A 54 -12.22 8.46 -1.23
N PRO A 55 -13.50 8.58 -0.81
CA PRO A 55 -13.84 8.60 0.61
C PRO A 55 -13.52 7.29 1.33
N HIS A 56 -13.58 6.16 0.63
CA HIS A 56 -13.21 4.88 1.19
C HIS A 56 -11.72 4.82 1.57
N LEU A 57 -10.83 5.21 0.65
CA LEU A 57 -9.39 5.32 0.92
C LEU A 57 -9.10 6.31 2.05
N GLN A 58 -9.79 7.45 2.08
CA GLN A 58 -9.61 8.43 3.14
C GLN A 58 -10.00 7.89 4.52
N LEU A 59 -11.08 7.10 4.61
CA LEU A 59 -11.46 6.45 5.86
C LEU A 59 -10.40 5.42 6.28
N ILE A 60 -9.87 4.64 5.34
CA ILE A 60 -8.79 3.67 5.62
C ILE A 60 -7.58 4.39 6.25
N PHE A 61 -7.12 5.51 5.66
CA PHE A 61 -6.02 6.30 6.23
C PHE A 61 -6.34 6.85 7.63
N LEU A 62 -7.59 7.28 7.86
CA LEU A 62 -8.04 7.76 9.16
C LEU A 62 -7.96 6.65 10.20
N VAL A 63 -8.51 5.46 9.89
CA VAL A 63 -8.48 4.30 10.79
C VAL A 63 -7.05 3.87 11.12
N ILE A 64 -6.18 3.82 10.11
CA ILE A 64 -4.76 3.47 10.33
C ILE A 64 -4.09 4.50 11.25
N SER A 65 -4.33 5.79 11.03
CA SER A 65 -3.74 6.89 11.82
C SER A 65 -4.25 6.88 13.27
N PHE A 66 -5.52 6.55 13.47
CA PHE A 66 -6.11 6.43 14.79
C PHE A 66 -5.55 5.21 15.54
N LEU A 67 -5.50 4.05 14.88
CA LEU A 67 -4.94 2.82 15.46
C LEU A 67 -3.46 3.01 15.82
N TRP A 68 -2.72 3.68 14.93
CA TRP A 68 -1.35 4.10 15.15
C TRP A 68 -1.18 4.92 16.42
N GLN A 69 -1.97 5.98 16.58
CA GLN A 69 -1.89 6.88 17.73
C GLN A 69 -2.30 6.17 19.02
N PHE A 70 -3.32 5.31 18.97
CA PHE A 70 -3.76 4.51 20.11
C PHE A 70 -2.65 3.56 20.59
N LEU A 71 -2.03 2.83 19.66
CA LEU A 71 -0.91 1.95 19.97
C LEU A 71 0.29 2.77 20.45
N HIS A 72 0.61 3.88 19.79
CA HIS A 72 1.71 4.73 20.22
C HIS A 72 1.49 5.27 21.65
N PHE A 73 0.27 5.66 22.01
CA PHE A 73 -0.06 6.11 23.36
C PHE A 73 0.22 5.03 24.41
N PHE A 74 -0.18 3.78 24.13
CA PHE A 74 0.07 2.65 25.03
C PHE A 74 1.55 2.27 25.09
N LEU A 75 2.21 2.15 23.92
CA LEU A 75 3.60 1.74 23.78
C LEU A 75 4.58 2.82 24.28
N ARG A 76 4.20 4.10 24.24
CA ARG A 76 4.99 5.19 24.83
C ARG A 76 5.13 5.03 26.34
N ARG A 77 4.12 4.48 27.02
CA ARG A 77 4.21 4.17 28.45
C ARG A 77 5.23 3.05 28.74
N LEU A 78 5.52 2.21 27.75
CA LEU A 78 6.50 1.13 27.81
C LEU A 78 7.91 1.56 27.38
N GLY A 79 8.13 2.84 27.04
CA GLY A 79 9.45 3.37 26.65
C GLY A 79 9.91 3.00 25.24
N MET A 80 9.02 2.49 24.38
CA MET A 80 9.40 2.03 23.04
C MET A 80 9.50 3.16 22.00
N ILE A 81 10.32 2.90 20.98
CA ILE A 81 10.58 3.84 19.88
C ILE A 81 9.34 3.94 18.98
N ARG A 82 9.09 5.13 18.43
CA ARG A 82 7.98 5.39 17.49
C ARG A 82 7.96 4.44 16.30
N PHE A 83 9.09 3.87 15.89
CA PHE A 83 9.14 2.89 14.79
C PHE A 83 8.43 1.58 15.14
N THR A 84 8.58 1.11 16.38
CA THR A 84 8.04 -0.18 16.84
C THR A 84 6.53 -0.20 16.78
N SER A 85 5.88 0.89 17.18
CA SER A 85 4.44 0.94 17.06
C SER A 85 4.03 0.78 15.57
N HIS A 86 4.79 1.32 14.58
CA HIS A 86 4.30 1.50 13.19
C HIS A 86 4.24 0.14 12.55
N MET A 87 5.29 -0.65 12.81
CA MET A 87 5.34 -2.07 12.52
C MET A 87 4.20 -2.83 13.21
N LEU A 88 3.95 -2.61 14.51
CA LEU A 88 2.88 -3.30 15.23
C LEU A 88 1.48 -3.00 14.67
N THR A 89 1.25 -1.75 14.28
CA THR A 89 0.00 -1.32 13.63
C THR A 89 -0.20 -2.05 12.32
N GLY A 90 0.85 -2.13 11.48
CA GLY A 90 0.82 -2.90 10.23
C GLY A 90 0.59 -4.40 10.46
N VAL A 91 1.19 -4.98 11.48
CA VAL A 91 0.97 -6.39 11.86
C VAL A 91 -0.47 -6.63 12.30
N LEU A 92 -1.06 -5.72 13.10
CA LEU A 92 -2.46 -5.79 13.51
C LEU A 92 -3.44 -5.62 12.35
N LEU A 93 -3.09 -4.79 11.36
CA LEU A 93 -3.85 -4.61 10.11
C LEU A 93 -3.68 -5.78 9.13
N SER A 94 -2.75 -6.70 9.39
CA SER A 94 -2.53 -7.86 8.54
C SER A 94 -3.74 -8.80 8.56
N LYS A 95 -4.05 -9.37 7.40
CA LYS A 95 -5.15 -10.33 7.23
C LYS A 95 -5.03 -11.55 8.18
N SER A 96 -3.82 -11.87 8.67
CA SER A 96 -3.60 -12.97 9.64
C SER A 96 -4.12 -12.70 11.05
N PHE A 97 -4.27 -11.44 11.47
CA PHE A 97 -4.74 -11.10 12.82
C PHE A 97 -6.23 -10.72 12.85
N ILE A 98 -6.82 -10.45 11.69
CA ILE A 98 -8.22 -10.06 11.57
C ILE A 98 -9.07 -11.30 11.29
N ASN A 99 -9.93 -11.65 12.23
CA ASN A 99 -10.81 -12.82 12.13
C ASN A 99 -11.71 -12.73 10.88
N GLU A 100 -11.88 -13.87 10.20
CA GLU A 100 -12.51 -14.03 8.88
C GLU A 100 -13.93 -13.43 8.81
N ASN A 101 -14.62 -13.38 9.95
CA ASN A 101 -16.03 -13.09 10.08
C ASN A 101 -16.32 -11.61 10.36
N THR A 102 -15.29 -10.77 10.53
CA THR A 102 -15.47 -9.38 10.96
C THR A 102 -15.65 -8.44 9.77
N ALA A 103 -16.54 -7.45 9.93
CA ALA A 103 -16.77 -6.39 8.94
C ALA A 103 -15.46 -5.65 8.58
N ALA A 104 -14.50 -5.60 9.51
CA ALA A 104 -13.16 -5.09 9.27
C ALA A 104 -12.43 -5.82 8.13
N ARG A 105 -12.51 -7.15 8.05
CA ARG A 105 -11.85 -7.90 6.96
C ARG A 105 -12.47 -7.56 5.61
N ARG A 106 -13.80 -7.46 5.52
CA ARG A 106 -14.47 -7.03 4.28
C ARG A 106 -14.06 -5.62 3.88
N PHE A 107 -13.98 -4.72 4.85
CA PHE A 107 -13.60 -3.33 4.63
C PHE A 107 -12.14 -3.14 4.18
N PHE A 108 -11.19 -3.95 4.69
CA PHE A 108 -9.77 -3.87 4.30
C PHE A 108 -9.40 -4.78 3.13
N ALA A 109 -10.01 -5.97 3.00
CA ALA A 109 -9.61 -7.00 2.05
C ALA A 109 -10.37 -7.00 0.73
N SER A 110 -11.55 -6.37 0.67
CA SER A 110 -12.33 -6.30 -0.56
C SER A 110 -11.77 -5.17 -1.43
N GLU A 111 -11.52 -5.46 -2.71
CA GLU A 111 -11.26 -4.54 -3.84
C GLU A 111 -9.83 -4.49 -4.40
N ASP A 112 -9.73 -4.85 -5.69
CA ASP A 112 -8.49 -4.89 -6.48
C ASP A 112 -7.81 -3.53 -6.64
N TYR A 113 -8.57 -2.43 -6.58
CA TYR A 113 -8.00 -1.08 -6.72
C TYR A 113 -7.11 -0.68 -5.54
N LYS A 114 -7.30 -1.26 -4.34
CA LYS A 114 -6.48 -0.93 -3.17
C LYS A 114 -5.05 -1.39 -3.33
N GLU A 115 -4.85 -2.55 -3.97
CA GLU A 115 -3.52 -3.08 -4.23
C GLU A 115 -2.76 -2.16 -5.18
N ILE A 116 -3.42 -1.70 -6.25
CA ILE A 116 -2.86 -0.76 -7.20
C ILE A 116 -2.51 0.56 -6.51
N VAL A 117 -3.44 1.15 -5.75
CA VAL A 117 -3.19 2.41 -5.03
C VAL A 117 -2.05 2.28 -4.03
N PHE A 118 -2.00 1.20 -3.26
CA PHE A 118 -0.93 0.96 -2.29
C PHE A 118 0.41 0.75 -2.97
N SER A 119 0.44 0.03 -4.10
CA SER A 119 1.64 -0.13 -4.93
C SER A 119 2.17 1.22 -5.40
N LEU A 120 1.33 2.09 -5.97
CA LEU A 120 1.74 3.43 -6.39
C LEU A 120 2.22 4.30 -5.22
N VAL A 121 1.50 4.29 -4.10
CA VAL A 121 1.87 5.06 -2.89
C VAL A 121 3.20 4.59 -2.34
N SER A 122 3.44 3.27 -2.29
CA SER A 122 4.70 2.69 -1.82
C SER A 122 5.88 3.08 -2.70
N ALA A 123 5.72 3.00 -4.03
CA ALA A 123 6.75 3.40 -4.98
C ALA A 123 7.07 4.89 -4.85
N CYS A 124 6.05 5.76 -4.82
CA CYS A 124 6.23 7.20 -4.65
C CYS A 124 6.90 7.56 -3.31
N SER A 125 6.45 6.93 -2.21
CA SER A 125 7.01 7.15 -0.87
C SER A 125 8.47 6.71 -0.79
N TYR A 126 8.81 5.58 -1.40
CA TYR A 126 10.18 5.08 -1.45
C TYR A 126 11.09 6.07 -2.21
N MET A 127 10.66 6.54 -3.37
CA MET A 127 11.41 7.52 -4.15
C MET A 127 11.68 8.81 -3.34
N MET A 128 10.66 9.34 -2.67
CA MET A 128 10.80 10.54 -1.82
C MET A 128 11.69 10.28 -0.61
N PHE A 129 11.60 9.11 0.01
CA PHE A 129 12.45 8.73 1.13
C PHE A 129 13.93 8.69 0.72
N TRP A 130 14.26 8.02 -0.39
CA TRP A 130 15.62 7.94 -0.90
C TRP A 130 16.15 9.30 -1.35
N PHE A 131 15.30 10.14 -1.93
CA PHE A 131 15.65 11.51 -2.25
C PHE A 131 16.02 12.30 -0.98
N LEU A 132 15.20 12.25 0.06
CA LEU A 132 15.48 12.89 1.34
C LEU A 132 16.74 12.34 2.01
N MET A 133 16.96 11.02 1.92
CA MET A 133 18.16 10.38 2.43
C MET A 133 19.41 10.88 1.70
N GLY A 134 19.36 10.97 0.36
CA GLY A 134 20.46 11.50 -0.45
C GLY A 134 20.78 12.96 -0.15
N VAL A 135 19.77 13.82 0.02
CA VAL A 135 19.97 15.25 0.31
C VAL A 135 20.45 15.50 1.74
N LYS A 136 20.00 14.69 2.72
CA LYS A 136 20.46 14.80 4.12
C LYS A 136 21.81 14.14 4.37
N MET A 137 22.29 13.31 3.44
CA MET A 137 23.54 12.60 3.61
C MET A 137 24.72 13.56 3.44
N ASP A 138 25.37 13.89 4.55
CA ASP A 138 26.55 14.76 4.57
C ASP A 138 27.75 14.04 3.90
N MET A 139 28.17 14.55 2.75
CA MET A 139 29.31 14.04 1.98
C MET A 139 30.63 14.14 2.75
N GLY A 140 30.75 15.07 3.70
CA GLY A 140 31.89 15.20 4.61
C GLY A 140 31.98 14.05 5.61
N LEU A 141 30.85 13.53 6.10
CA LEU A 141 30.82 12.36 6.97
C LEU A 141 31.27 11.10 6.21
N ILE A 142 30.87 10.95 4.94
CA ILE A 142 31.32 9.84 4.09
C ILE A 142 32.83 9.94 3.82
N ARG A 143 33.33 11.15 3.55
CA ARG A 143 34.75 11.37 3.27
C ARG A 143 35.64 11.12 4.49
N THR A 144 35.14 11.40 5.70
CA THR A 144 35.87 11.19 6.97
C THR A 144 35.76 9.76 7.50
N SER A 145 34.64 9.06 7.25
CA SER A 145 34.42 7.66 7.68
C SER A 145 35.34 6.64 6.95
N GLY A 146 36.00 7.07 5.87
CA GLY A 146 37.12 6.37 5.24
C GLY A 146 36.74 5.07 4.50
N ARG A 147 37.71 4.51 3.74
CA ARG A 147 37.51 3.25 2.98
C ARG A 147 37.06 2.08 3.87
N LYS A 148 37.44 2.09 5.15
CA LYS A 148 37.10 1.02 6.10
C LYS A 148 35.59 0.92 6.34
N ALA A 149 34.89 2.03 6.53
CA ALA A 149 33.44 2.01 6.73
C ALA A 149 32.70 1.49 5.49
N ILE A 150 33.15 1.88 4.30
CA ILE A 150 32.60 1.38 3.03
C ILE A 150 32.83 -0.13 2.89
N THR A 151 34.06 -0.60 3.17
CA THR A 151 34.38 -2.03 3.11
C THR A 151 33.55 -2.85 4.10
N ILE A 152 33.37 -2.37 5.33
CA ILE A 152 32.56 -3.06 6.35
C ILE A 152 31.08 -3.09 5.96
N GLY A 153 30.55 -1.96 5.46
CA GLY A 153 29.17 -1.89 4.99
C GLY A 153 28.92 -2.83 3.81
N LEU A 154 29.80 -2.79 2.81
CA LEU A 154 29.68 -3.64 1.63
C LEU A 154 29.87 -5.12 1.95
N SER A 155 30.85 -5.47 2.80
CA SER A 155 31.06 -6.85 3.21
C SER A 155 29.89 -7.39 4.02
N SER A 156 29.29 -6.57 4.90
CA SER A 156 28.10 -6.98 5.67
C SER A 156 26.89 -7.25 4.77
N VAL A 157 26.66 -6.42 3.75
CA VAL A 157 25.54 -6.60 2.81
C VAL A 157 25.77 -7.84 1.94
N LEU A 158 26.98 -8.00 1.38
CA LEU A 158 27.33 -9.17 0.57
C LEU A 158 27.23 -10.47 1.38
N LEU A 159 27.74 -10.48 2.61
CA LEU A 159 27.65 -11.64 3.48
C LEU A 159 26.20 -12.02 3.77
N SER A 160 25.36 -11.03 4.08
CA SER A 160 23.93 -11.27 4.34
C SER A 160 23.22 -11.85 3.11
N ILE A 161 23.55 -11.36 1.91
CA ILE A 161 22.97 -11.87 0.66
C ILE A 161 23.40 -13.32 0.43
N LEU A 162 24.69 -13.62 0.55
CA LEU A 162 25.22 -14.97 0.33
C LEU A 162 24.59 -15.99 1.29
N VAL A 163 24.53 -15.66 2.59
CA VAL A 163 23.93 -16.56 3.59
C VAL A 163 22.46 -16.82 3.28
N CYS A 164 21.68 -15.78 2.98
CA CYS A 164 20.28 -15.94 2.60
C CYS A 164 20.14 -16.81 1.35
N SER A 165 20.93 -16.55 0.30
CA SER A 165 20.88 -17.34 -0.93
C SER A 165 21.24 -18.81 -0.71
N VAL A 166 22.21 -19.11 0.15
CA VAL A 166 22.57 -20.51 0.48
C VAL A 166 21.44 -21.20 1.22
N ILE A 167 20.84 -20.56 2.22
CA ILE A 167 19.72 -21.12 2.99
C ILE A 167 18.52 -21.43 2.09
N PHE A 168 18.13 -20.47 1.23
CA PHE A 168 17.01 -20.68 0.31
C PHE A 168 17.34 -21.64 -0.84
N SER A 169 18.61 -21.89 -1.15
CA SER A 169 19.00 -22.87 -2.18
C SER A 169 18.89 -24.31 -1.70
N GLU A 170 18.90 -24.55 -0.38
CA GLU A 170 18.76 -25.90 0.20
C GLU A 170 17.31 -26.28 0.55
N THR A 171 16.36 -25.35 0.40
CA THR A 171 14.92 -25.58 0.66
C THR A 171 14.15 -25.73 -0.64
#